data_AF-A0A1V5KJH8-F1
#
_entry.id   AF-A0A1V5KJH8-F1
#
_cell.length_a   1.000
_cell.length_b   1.000
_cell.length_c   1.000
_cell.angle_alpha   90.00
_cell.angle_beta   90.00
_cell.angle_gamma   90.00
#
_symmetry.space_group_name_H-M   'P 1'
#
loop_
_entity.id
_entity.type
_entity.pdbx_description
1 polymer ?
#
loop_
_entity_poly.entity_id
_entity_poly.type
_entity_poly.pdbx_seq_one_letter_code
_entity_poly.pdbx_strand_id
1 'polypeptide(L)'
;MIFESPIQHLVDTPEGMDKQPYFVVDFLRQLPTTWDNTQLVEGFPGKHVILARYSGKRILIAGINATDEEVPVSLKLYNMGITGGGKIITDGSDPRSFSLIRTPMFTKSLTLKMAPMGGFIAEF
;
A
#
# COMPACT_ATOMS: atom_id res chain seq x y z
N MET A 1 -2.33 -2.47 -7.97
CA MET A 1 -1.01 -2.52 -7.31
C MET A 1 -0.57 -3.93 -7.01
N ILE A 2 -1.35 -4.75 -6.30
CA ILE A 2 -0.99 -6.16 -6.13
C ILE A 2 -1.30 -6.96 -7.39
N PHE A 3 -2.45 -6.67 -8.00
CA PHE A 3 -2.79 -7.15 -9.32
C PHE A 3 -2.12 -6.28 -10.39
N GLU A 4 -1.35 -6.92 -11.27
CA GLU A 4 -0.71 -6.29 -12.43
C GLU A 4 -1.73 -6.14 -13.56
N SER A 5 -1.91 -4.92 -14.04
CA SER A 5 -2.67 -4.64 -15.26
C SER A 5 -2.16 -3.35 -15.89
N PRO A 6 -2.00 -3.31 -17.23
CA PRO A 6 -1.66 -2.06 -17.94
C PRO A 6 -2.79 -1.03 -17.90
N ILE A 7 -4.03 -1.47 -17.63
CA ILE A 7 -5.20 -0.61 -17.45
C ILE A 7 -5.88 -1.01 -16.14
N GLN A 8 -5.87 -0.10 -15.16
CA GLN A 8 -6.56 -0.31 -13.88
C GLN A 8 -7.92 0.39 -13.91
N HIS A 9 -9.00 -0.39 -13.89
CA HIS A 9 -10.35 0.14 -13.73
C HIS A 9 -10.63 0.44 -12.26
N LEU A 10 -11.08 1.66 -11.97
CA LEU A 10 -11.68 2.01 -10.68
C LEU A 10 -13.19 1.75 -10.79
N VAL A 11 -13.65 0.69 -10.13
CA VAL A 11 -15.05 0.23 -10.23
C VAL A 11 -15.88 0.87 -9.12
N ASP A 12 -16.18 2.16 -9.28
CA ASP A 12 -17.04 2.93 -8.37
C ASP A 12 -17.76 4.05 -9.15
N THR A 13 -18.78 4.67 -8.56
CA THR A 13 -19.45 5.85 -9.15
C THR A 13 -18.76 7.13 -8.69
N PRO A 14 -18.90 8.25 -9.43
CA PRO A 14 -18.40 9.55 -8.97
C PRO A 14 -18.89 9.91 -7.55
N GLU A 15 -20.17 9.67 -7.26
CA GLU A 15 -20.77 9.94 -5.96
C GLU A 15 -20.26 8.99 -4.86
N GLY A 16 -19.85 7.77 -5.23
CA GLY A 16 -19.18 6.82 -4.33
C GLY A 16 -17.77 7.28 -3.97
N MET A 17 -17.02 7.74 -4.97
CA MET A 17 -15.68 8.30 -4.80
C MET A 17 -15.67 9.60 -4.00
N ASP A 18 -16.66 10.47 -4.17
CA ASP A 18 -16.79 11.73 -3.42
C ASP A 18 -17.00 11.52 -1.91
N LYS A 19 -17.48 10.34 -1.50
CA LYS A 19 -17.63 9.97 -0.08
C LYS A 19 -16.34 9.46 0.54
N GLN A 20 -15.34 9.11 -0.27
CA GLN A 20 -14.08 8.57 0.24
C GLN A 20 -13.22 9.68 0.85
N PRO A 21 -12.35 9.36 1.83
CA PRO A 21 -11.45 10.35 2.38
C PRO A 21 -10.56 10.94 1.27
N TYR A 22 -10.34 12.26 1.33
CA TYR A 22 -9.57 12.98 0.31
C TYR A 22 -8.19 12.35 0.06
N PHE A 23 -7.50 11.89 1.11
CA PHE A 23 -6.18 11.28 0.96
C PHE A 23 -6.18 9.96 0.18
N VAL A 24 -7.30 9.23 0.16
CA VAL A 24 -7.46 8.00 -0.64
C VAL A 24 -7.65 8.38 -2.11
N VAL A 25 -8.54 9.33 -2.39
CA VAL A 25 -8.82 9.79 -3.76
C VAL A 25 -7.58 10.44 -4.37
N ASP A 26 -6.90 11.30 -3.61
CA ASP A 26 -5.67 11.96 -4.03
C ASP A 26 -4.55 10.94 -4.35
N PHE A 27 -4.43 9.89 -3.53
CA PHE A 27 -3.49 8.80 -3.77
C PHE A 27 -3.79 8.07 -5.08
N LEU A 28 -5.05 7.67 -5.31
CA LEU A 28 -5.44 6.96 -6.53
C LEU A 28 -5.17 7.78 -7.80
N ARG A 29 -5.38 9.11 -7.74
CA ARG A 29 -5.09 10.03 -8.85
C ARG A 29 -3.61 10.11 -9.23
N GLN A 30 -2.72 9.77 -8.29
CA GLN A 30 -1.27 9.91 -8.46
C GLN A 30 -0.57 8.58 -8.79
N LEU A 31 -1.32 7.49 -8.90
CA LEU A 31 -0.75 6.17 -9.18
C LEU A 31 -0.05 6.15 -10.55
N PRO A 32 1.20 5.65 -10.62
CA PRO A 32 1.86 5.38 -11.88
C PRO A 32 1.11 4.33 -12.71
N THR A 33 1.14 4.50 -14.03
CA THR A 33 0.59 3.51 -14.98
C THR A 33 1.61 2.48 -15.42
N THR A 34 2.91 2.74 -15.20
CA THR A 34 4.02 1.86 -15.58
C THR A 34 5.04 1.73 -14.45
N TRP A 35 5.68 0.56 -14.38
CA TRP A 35 6.64 0.19 -13.34
C TRP A 35 7.98 -0.14 -14.00
N ASP A 36 9.06 0.42 -13.47
CA ASP A 36 10.42 0.08 -13.90
C ASP A 36 10.84 -1.29 -13.35
N ASN A 37 10.38 -1.61 -12.14
CA ASN A 37 10.69 -2.85 -11.45
C ASN A 37 9.58 -3.24 -10.46
N THR A 38 9.40 -4.55 -10.28
CA THR A 38 8.52 -5.14 -9.26
C THR A 38 9.28 -6.22 -8.51
N GLN A 39 9.23 -6.17 -7.18
CA GLN A 39 9.89 -7.13 -6.30
C GLN A 39 8.89 -7.71 -5.30
N LEU A 40 8.95 -9.02 -5.13
CA LEU A 40 8.30 -9.70 -4.00
C LEU A 40 9.12 -9.41 -2.74
N VAL A 41 8.49 -8.76 -1.75
CA VAL A 41 9.10 -8.51 -0.44
C VAL A 41 8.89 -9.72 0.46
N GLU A 42 7.65 -10.19 0.53
CA GLU A 42 7.24 -11.35 1.32
C GLU A 42 5.92 -11.89 0.77
N GLY A 43 5.65 -13.18 0.94
CA GLY A 43 4.32 -13.71 0.70
C GLY A 43 4.26 -15.22 0.75
N PHE A 44 3.05 -15.73 0.98
CA PHE A 44 2.75 -17.15 0.90
C PHE A 44 1.40 -17.36 0.19
N PRO A 45 1.32 -18.24 -0.83
CA PRO A 45 0.09 -18.48 -1.57
C PRO A 45 -1.10 -18.79 -0.67
N GLY A 46 -2.23 -18.11 -0.92
CA GLY A 46 -3.45 -18.26 -0.13
C GLY A 46 -3.42 -17.63 1.27
N LYS A 47 -2.34 -16.95 1.66
CA LYS A 47 -2.23 -16.26 2.96
C LYS A 47 -2.06 -14.76 2.81
N HIS A 48 -0.94 -14.32 2.27
CA HIS A 48 -0.65 -12.88 2.11
C HIS A 48 0.42 -12.66 1.05
N VAL A 49 0.50 -11.43 0.56
CA VAL A 49 1.62 -11.00 -0.29
C VAL A 49 1.92 -9.54 -0.04
N ILE A 50 3.19 -9.18 -0.08
CA ILE A 50 3.72 -7.83 -0.02
C ILE A 50 4.64 -7.63 -1.22
N LEU A 51 4.29 -6.65 -2.06
CA LEU A 51 5.06 -6.29 -3.25
C LEU A 51 5.60 -4.87 -3.12
N ALA A 52 6.83 -4.66 -3.58
CA ALA A 52 7.41 -3.35 -3.83
C ALA A 52 7.45 -3.09 -5.33
N ARG A 53 6.99 -1.92 -5.76
CA ARG A 53 7.06 -1.46 -7.15
C ARG A 53 7.72 -0.10 -7.23
N TYR A 54 8.53 0.05 -8.28
CA TYR A 54 9.38 1.22 -8.48
C TYR A 54 8.97 1.90 -9.78
N SER A 55 8.82 3.23 -9.74
CA SER A 55 8.53 4.06 -10.91
C SER A 55 9.26 5.40 -10.78
N GLY A 56 10.39 5.53 -11.48
CA GLY A 56 11.34 6.61 -11.32
C GLY A 56 11.85 6.71 -9.88
N LYS A 57 11.46 7.79 -9.19
CA LYS A 57 11.81 8.03 -7.78
C LYS A 57 10.74 7.55 -6.79
N ARG A 58 9.56 7.15 -7.27
CA ARG A 58 8.45 6.71 -6.43
C ARG A 58 8.58 5.23 -6.12
N ILE A 59 8.38 4.89 -4.85
CA ILE A 59 8.42 3.51 -4.38
C ILE A 59 7.09 3.22 -3.70
N LEU A 60 6.33 2.27 -4.26
CA LEU A 60 5.07 1.82 -3.71
C LEU A 60 5.22 0.42 -3.14
N ILE A 61 4.89 0.24 -1.86
CA ILE A 61 4.85 -1.06 -1.19
C ILE A 61 3.41 -1.34 -0.81
N ALA A 62 2.84 -2.44 -1.31
CA ALA A 62 1.46 -2.81 -1.01
C ALA A 62 1.39 -4.23 -0.46
N GLY A 63 0.53 -4.45 0.52
CA GLY A 63 0.26 -5.75 1.10
C GLY A 63 -1.23 -6.08 1.12
N ILE A 64 -1.57 -7.35 0.91
CA ILE A 64 -2.93 -7.88 1.10
C ILE A 64 -2.87 -9.12 1.98
N ASN A 65 -3.84 -9.25 2.86
CA ASN A 65 -4.05 -10.39 3.73
C ASN A 65 -5.31 -11.14 3.29
N ALA A 66 -5.22 -12.45 3.13
CA ALA A 66 -6.32 -13.34 2.78
C ALA A 66 -6.76 -14.24 3.94
N THR A 67 -6.16 -14.11 5.12
CA THR A 67 -6.52 -14.88 6.31
C THR A 67 -7.51 -14.13 7.20
N ASP A 68 -8.10 -14.87 8.14
CA ASP A 68 -8.97 -14.34 9.20
C ASP A 68 -8.20 -13.77 10.41
N GLU A 69 -6.88 -13.73 10.34
CA GLU A 69 -5.99 -13.30 11.43
C GLU A 69 -5.16 -12.08 11.02
N GLU A 70 -4.71 -11.29 12.00
CA GLU A 70 -3.77 -10.20 11.75
C GLU A 70 -2.42 -10.73 11.27
N VAL A 71 -1.87 -10.14 10.21
CA VAL A 71 -0.53 -10.46 9.73
C VAL A 71 0.45 -9.33 10.09
N PRO A 72 1.48 -9.58 10.92
CA PRO A 72 2.49 -8.57 11.23
C PRO A 72 3.36 -8.31 10.00
N VAL A 73 3.70 -7.05 9.78
CA VAL A 73 4.53 -6.60 8.66
C VAL A 73 5.69 -5.79 9.19
N SER A 74 6.90 -6.12 8.73
CA SER A 74 8.14 -5.45 9.13
C SER A 74 8.98 -5.12 7.89
N LEU A 75 8.99 -3.85 7.50
CA LEU A 75 9.71 -3.36 6.34
C LEU A 75 10.99 -2.67 6.80
N LYS A 76 12.15 -3.15 6.35
CA LYS A 76 13.46 -2.53 6.62
C LYS A 76 13.75 -1.47 5.56
N LEU A 77 13.05 -0.34 5.63
CA LEU A 77 13.09 0.74 4.63
C LEU A 77 14.52 1.15 4.23
N TYR A 78 15.42 1.31 5.21
CA TYR A 78 16.81 1.68 4.92
C TYR A 78 17.55 0.62 4.09
N ASN A 79 17.34 -0.67 4.37
CA ASN A 79 17.92 -1.78 3.60
C ASN A 79 17.35 -1.87 2.19
N MET A 80 16.15 -1.35 1.97
CA MET A 80 15.50 -1.24 0.67
C MET A 80 15.94 0.03 -0.09
N GLY A 81 16.85 0.84 0.47
CA GLY A 81 17.30 2.11 -0.11
C GLY A 81 16.29 3.26 0.02
N ILE A 82 15.26 3.11 0.85
CA ILE A 82 14.18 4.09 1.01
C ILE A 82 14.58 5.09 2.11
N THR A 83 14.82 6.34 1.71
CA THR A 83 15.19 7.43 2.62
C THR A 83 14.16 8.56 2.65
N GLY A 84 13.20 8.56 1.72
CA GLY A 84 12.11 9.53 1.65
C GLY A 84 11.14 9.43 2.84
N GLY A 85 10.34 10.47 3.04
CA GLY A 85 9.18 10.41 3.92
C GLY A 85 8.07 9.58 3.27
N GLY A 86 7.27 8.89 4.08
CA GLY A 86 6.25 7.95 3.59
C GLY A 86 4.83 8.42 3.88
N LYS A 87 3.90 8.08 2.98
CA LYS A 87 2.45 8.10 3.22
C LYS A 87 1.95 6.67 3.17
N ILE A 88 1.31 6.21 4.24
CA ILE A 88 0.86 4.83 4.37
C ILE A 88 -0.64 4.83 4.65
N ILE A 89 -1.41 4.25 3.75
CA ILE A 89 -2.84 4.04 3.89
C ILE A 89 -3.05 2.60 4.37
N THR A 90 -3.74 2.43 5.49
CA THR A 90 -4.09 1.13 6.07
C THR A 90 -5.60 1.05 6.30
N ASP A 91 -6.07 -0.13 6.66
CA ASP A 91 -7.41 -0.31 7.25
C ASP A 91 -7.59 0.63 8.46
N GLY A 92 -8.82 1.12 8.63
CA GLY A 92 -9.23 1.97 9.75
C GLY A 92 -9.86 1.21 10.91
N SER A 93 -10.57 1.92 11.79
CA SER A 93 -11.29 1.32 12.93
C SER A 93 -12.42 0.39 12.50
N ASP A 94 -13.03 0.69 11.35
CA ASP A 94 -14.17 -0.02 10.78
C ASP A 94 -13.80 -0.63 9.43
N PRO A 95 -14.43 -1.74 9.00
CA PRO A 95 -14.09 -2.45 7.76
C PRO A 95 -14.20 -1.63 6.46
N ARG A 96 -14.81 -0.45 6.50
CA ARG A 96 -14.98 0.46 5.36
C ARG A 96 -14.29 1.80 5.56
N SER A 97 -13.37 1.87 6.52
CA SER A 97 -12.64 3.08 6.86
C SER A 97 -11.14 2.89 6.61
N PHE A 98 -10.43 4.00 6.45
CA PHE A 98 -9.00 4.01 6.17
C PHE A 98 -8.28 4.91 7.17
N SER A 99 -7.06 4.52 7.53
CA SER A 99 -6.14 5.37 8.31
C SER A 99 -4.99 5.83 7.43
N LEU A 100 -4.47 7.03 7.70
CA LEU A 100 -3.27 7.57 7.07
C LEU A 100 -2.17 7.74 8.12
N ILE A 101 -1.08 7.00 7.94
CA ILE A 101 0.15 7.11 8.72
C ILE A 101 1.19 7.83 7.88
N ARG A 102 2.01 8.67 8.52
CA ARG A 102 3.14 9.35 7.88
C ARG A 102 4.44 8.96 8.55
N THR A 103 5.46 8.66 7.76
CA THR A 103 6.82 8.43 8.28
C THR A 103 7.75 9.57 7.88
N PRO A 104 8.62 10.03 8.79
CA PRO A 104 9.63 11.03 8.44
C PRO A 104 10.69 10.44 7.48
N MET A 105 11.47 11.33 6.85
CA MET A 105 12.66 10.92 6.10
C MET A 105 13.62 10.12 6.98
N PHE A 106 14.38 9.22 6.36
CA PHE A 106 15.37 8.35 7.02
C PHE A 106 14.79 7.42 8.11
N THR A 107 13.48 7.14 8.05
CA THR A 107 12.87 6.10 8.88
C THR A 107 13.54 4.75 8.58
N LYS A 108 14.15 4.12 9.58
CA LYS A 108 14.92 2.88 9.37
C LYS A 108 14.03 1.69 9.02
N SER A 109 12.91 1.58 9.71
CA SER A 109 11.95 0.48 9.51
C SER A 109 10.53 0.94 9.78
N LEU A 110 9.59 0.36 9.06
CA LEU A 110 8.16 0.53 9.25
C LEU A 110 7.58 -0.81 9.74
N THR A 111 6.91 -0.76 10.89
CA THR A 111 6.19 -1.91 11.45
C THR A 111 4.70 -1.60 11.43
N LEU A 112 3.90 -2.51 10.88
CA LEU A 112 2.45 -2.40 10.83
C LEU A 112 1.81 -3.78 10.99
N LYS A 113 0.49 -3.81 11.11
CA LYS A 113 -0.30 -5.03 11.10
C LYS A 113 -1.33 -4.91 9.98
N MET A 114 -1.45 -5.94 9.14
CA MET A 114 -2.55 -6.05 8.20
C MET A 114 -3.74 -6.68 8.91
N ALA A 115 -4.90 -6.05 8.82
CA ALA A 115 -6.13 -6.60 9.38
C ALA A 115 -6.52 -7.91 8.66
N PRO A 116 -7.36 -8.76 9.27
CA PRO A 116 -8.01 -9.88 8.59
C PRO A 116 -8.67 -9.43 7.30
N MET A 117 -8.45 -10.15 6.20
CA MET A 117 -8.96 -9.81 4.85
C MET A 117 -8.66 -8.38 4.37
N GLY A 118 -7.70 -7.70 5.01
CA GLY A 118 -7.37 -6.30 4.80
C GLY A 118 -6.07 -6.10 4.04
N GLY A 119 -5.47 -4.93 4.21
CA GLY A 119 -4.21 -4.61 3.55
C GLY A 119 -3.67 -3.23 3.86
N PHE A 120 -2.62 -2.88 3.14
CA PHE A 120 -2.05 -1.54 3.19
C PHE A 120 -1.40 -1.15 1.88
N ILE A 121 -1.17 0.14 1.72
CA ILE A 121 -0.29 0.67 0.70
C ILE A 121 0.55 1.82 1.27
N ALA A 122 1.84 1.79 0.98
CA ALA A 122 2.82 2.77 1.39
C ALA A 122 3.49 3.37 0.14
N GLU A 123 3.54 4.69 0.05
CA GLU A 123 4.28 5.43 -0.96
C GLU A 123 5.42 6.22 -0.32
N PHE A 124 6.60 6.15 -0.94
CA PHE A 124 7.82 6.85 -0.56
C PHE A 124 8.44 7.59 -1.75
#